data_AF-A0A3L8BZ53-F1
#
_entry.id   AF-A0A3L8BZ53-F1
#
_cell.length_a   1.000
_cell.length_b   1.000
_cell.length_c   1.000
_cell.angle_alpha   90.00
_cell.angle_beta   90.00
_cell.angle_gamma   90.00
#
_symmetry.space_group_name_H-M   'P 1'
#
loop_
_entity.id
_entity.type
_entity.pdbx_description
1 polymer ?
#
loop_
_entity_poly.entity_id
_entity_poly.type
_entity_poly.pdbx_seq_one_letter_code
_entity_poly.pdbx_strand_id
1 'polypeptide(L)'
;MSATKTNSFMQAGSRGKSRRGRTPSIDMEKIENAVREVGAQMEDISMKDVADFLGVNVTTLYRHVGGIDGLRRIRASLSRSDLPALPATKGHTWQSWLKVLADYYRSALLQHPDLLDFVQAALDPDFLNLEQEASILVQYGFEPRA
;
A
#
# COMPACT_ATOMS: atom_id res chain seq x y z
N MET A 1 69.20 -16.75 -42.10
CA MET A 1 68.42 -15.52 -41.87
C MET A 1 66.95 -15.90 -41.77
N SER A 2 66.51 -16.28 -40.56
CA SER A 2 65.09 -16.51 -40.23
C SER A 2 64.69 -15.45 -39.21
N ALA A 3 63.83 -14.53 -39.62
CA ALA A 3 63.31 -13.50 -38.74
C ALA A 3 61.88 -13.89 -38.32
N THR A 4 61.78 -14.44 -37.12
CA THR A 4 60.55 -14.72 -36.38
C THR A 4 59.77 -13.42 -36.16
N LYS A 5 58.57 -13.30 -36.74
CA LYS A 5 57.60 -12.25 -36.39
C LYS A 5 56.64 -12.79 -35.34
N THR A 6 56.90 -12.46 -34.07
CA THR A 6 55.95 -12.63 -32.97
C THR A 6 55.07 -11.37 -32.91
N ASN A 7 53.83 -11.46 -33.39
CA ASN A 7 52.85 -10.39 -33.20
C ASN A 7 52.23 -10.51 -31.81
N SER A 8 52.70 -9.67 -30.89
CA SER A 8 52.07 -9.41 -29.60
C SER A 8 50.87 -8.49 -29.81
N PHE A 9 49.65 -8.99 -29.62
CA PHE A 9 48.45 -8.17 -29.56
C PHE A 9 48.32 -7.58 -28.15
N MET A 10 48.78 -6.34 -27.97
CA MET A 10 48.45 -5.54 -26.79
C MET A 10 46.98 -5.12 -26.85
N GLN A 11 46.25 -5.49 -25.80
CA GLN A 11 44.93 -5.00 -25.46
C GLN A 11 45.05 -3.65 -24.72
N ALA A 12 44.25 -2.66 -25.10
CA ALA A 12 43.63 -1.68 -24.17
C ALA A 12 42.71 -0.70 -24.94
N GLY A 13 41.51 -1.15 -25.29
CA GLY A 13 40.39 -0.24 -25.55
C GLY A 13 39.61 -0.06 -24.25
N SER A 14 39.75 1.13 -23.62
CA SER A 14 39.05 1.44 -22.38
C SER A 14 37.53 1.30 -22.57
N ARG A 15 36.90 0.34 -21.88
CA ARG A 15 35.45 0.40 -21.68
C ARG A 15 35.18 1.62 -20.81
N GLY A 16 34.73 2.70 -21.44
CA GLY A 16 34.10 3.80 -20.75
C GLY A 16 33.06 3.23 -19.78
N LYS A 17 33.26 3.50 -18.50
CA LYS A 17 32.31 3.19 -17.43
C LYS A 17 30.98 3.80 -17.86
N SER A 18 30.01 2.99 -18.26
CA SER A 18 28.65 3.48 -18.43
C SER A 18 28.23 4.01 -17.06
N ARG A 19 28.12 5.34 -16.95
CA ARG A 19 27.34 5.98 -15.89
C ARG A 19 25.88 5.64 -16.17
N ARG A 20 25.53 4.38 -15.88
CA ARG A 20 24.16 3.90 -15.95
C ARG A 20 23.42 4.70 -14.88
N GLY A 21 22.66 5.69 -15.35
CA GLY A 21 21.80 6.52 -14.53
C GLY A 21 21.04 5.62 -13.56
N ARG A 22 21.08 6.01 -12.30
CA ARG A 22 20.39 5.33 -11.20
C ARG A 22 18.98 4.95 -11.69
N THR A 23 18.71 3.66 -11.79
CA THR A 23 17.34 3.16 -12.00
C THR A 23 16.43 3.94 -11.06
N PRO A 24 15.28 4.49 -11.51
CA PRO A 24 14.34 5.11 -10.61
C PRO A 24 14.13 4.14 -9.45
N SER A 25 14.55 4.55 -8.25
CA SER A 25 14.34 3.73 -7.07
C SER A 25 12.83 3.71 -6.89
N ILE A 26 12.24 2.54 -7.15
CA ILE A 26 10.87 2.28 -6.71
C ILE A 26 10.90 2.37 -5.18
N ASP A 27 10.03 3.21 -4.64
CA ASP A 27 9.80 3.40 -3.22
C ASP A 27 8.29 3.23 -2.95
N MET A 28 7.93 3.15 -1.68
CA MET A 28 6.54 2.88 -1.29
C MET A 28 5.59 3.98 -1.75
N GLU A 29 6.03 5.24 -1.68
CA GLU A 29 5.26 6.40 -2.12
C GLU A 29 4.90 6.34 -3.62
N LYS A 30 5.85 5.97 -4.49
CA LYS A 30 5.54 5.74 -5.91
C LYS A 30 4.56 4.59 -6.11
N ILE A 31 4.69 3.51 -5.35
CA ILE A 31 3.78 2.37 -5.45
C ILE A 31 2.37 2.78 -5.02
N GLU A 32 2.22 3.48 -3.90
CA GLU A 32 0.95 3.99 -3.41
C GLU A 32 0.27 4.91 -4.43
N ASN A 33 1.02 5.84 -5.02
CA ASN A 33 0.51 6.71 -6.09
C ASN A 33 0.08 5.90 -7.31
N ALA A 34 0.87 4.92 -7.75
CA ALA A 34 0.50 4.06 -8.87
C ALA A 34 -0.76 3.24 -8.58
N VAL A 35 -0.90 2.69 -7.37
CA VAL A 35 -2.11 1.97 -6.94
C VAL A 35 -3.33 2.89 -6.94
N ARG A 36 -3.19 4.13 -6.46
CA ARG A 36 -4.27 5.13 -6.45
C ARG A 36 -4.74 5.46 -7.88
N GLU A 37 -3.80 5.73 -8.78
CA GLU A 37 -4.10 6.12 -10.16
C GLU A 37 -4.70 4.96 -10.98
N VAL A 38 -4.13 3.76 -10.87
CA VAL A 38 -4.66 2.57 -11.57
C VAL A 38 -6.03 2.17 -11.01
N GLY A 39 -6.19 2.19 -9.68
CA GLY A 39 -7.45 1.85 -9.01
C GLY A 39 -8.58 2.86 -9.24
N ALA A 40 -8.27 4.09 -9.66
CA ALA A 40 -9.28 5.07 -10.07
C ALA A 40 -9.83 4.81 -11.49
N GLN A 41 -9.07 4.12 -12.34
CA GLN A 41 -9.41 3.86 -13.73
C GLN A 41 -10.05 2.47 -13.94
N MET A 42 -9.82 1.54 -13.01
CA MET A 42 -10.21 0.13 -13.13
C MET A 42 -10.87 -0.35 -11.83
N GLU A 43 -11.89 -1.21 -11.93
CA GLU A 43 -12.52 -1.82 -10.75
C GLU A 43 -11.52 -2.68 -9.95
N ASP A 44 -10.72 -3.48 -10.67
CA ASP A 44 -9.71 -4.36 -10.11
C ASP A 44 -8.29 -3.92 -10.52
N ILE A 45 -7.37 -3.99 -9.57
CA ILE A 45 -5.95 -3.72 -9.82
C ILE A 45 -5.24 -5.01 -10.20
N SER A 46 -4.24 -4.93 -11.07
CA SER A 46 -3.36 -6.06 -11.37
C SER A 46 -1.88 -5.71 -11.17
N MET A 47 -1.06 -6.73 -10.90
CA MET A 47 0.39 -6.58 -10.81
C MET A 47 1.01 -6.01 -12.10
N LYS A 48 0.40 -6.34 -13.24
CA LYS A 48 0.89 -5.89 -14.55
C LYS A 48 0.60 -4.42 -14.75
N ASP A 49 -0.64 -3.98 -14.52
CA ASP A 49 -1.05 -2.60 -14.77
C ASP A 49 -0.29 -1.61 -13.88
N VAL A 50 -0.06 -1.98 -12.61
CA VAL A 50 0.74 -1.16 -11.69
C VAL A 50 2.22 -1.14 -12.09
N ALA A 51 2.78 -2.26 -12.55
CA ALA A 51 4.17 -2.31 -13.01
C ALA A 51 4.37 -1.52 -14.31
N ASP A 52 3.42 -1.61 -15.24
CA ASP A 52 3.40 -0.85 -16.49
C ASP A 52 3.28 0.66 -16.20
N PHE A 53 2.40 1.07 -15.27
CA PHE A 53 2.29 2.45 -14.81
C PHE A 53 3.61 2.97 -14.20
N LEU A 54 4.29 2.14 -13.40
CA LEU A 54 5.58 2.48 -12.78
C LEU A 54 6.77 2.41 -13.75
N GLY A 55 6.59 1.87 -14.96
CA GLY A 55 7.67 1.64 -15.92
C GLY A 55 8.72 0.62 -15.45
N VAL A 56 8.31 -0.36 -14.64
CA VAL A 56 9.20 -1.40 -14.07
C VAL A 56 8.77 -2.81 -14.48
N ASN A 57 9.66 -3.78 -14.30
CA ASN A 57 9.29 -5.18 -14.46
C ASN A 57 8.37 -5.63 -13.32
N VAL A 58 7.32 -6.41 -13.64
CA VAL A 58 6.41 -7.06 -12.67
C VAL A 58 7.16 -7.79 -11.54
N THR A 59 8.27 -8.46 -11.87
CA THR A 59 9.14 -9.15 -10.89
C THR A 59 9.73 -8.19 -9.87
N THR A 60 10.08 -6.97 -10.28
CA THR A 60 10.55 -5.92 -9.37
C THR A 60 9.43 -5.55 -8.41
N LEU A 61 8.22 -5.28 -8.92
CA LEU A 61 7.08 -4.93 -8.08
C LEU A 61 6.75 -6.06 -7.08
N TYR A 62 6.76 -7.32 -7.52
CA TYR A 62 6.55 -8.49 -6.66
C TYR A 62 7.47 -8.50 -5.44
N ARG A 63 8.74 -8.10 -5.59
CA ARG A 63 9.69 -8.04 -4.47
C ARG A 63 9.36 -6.98 -3.43
N HIS A 64 8.66 -5.92 -3.82
CA HIS A 64 8.29 -4.82 -2.92
C HIS A 64 6.98 -5.09 -2.18
N VAL A 65 5.98 -5.64 -2.88
CA VAL A 65 4.61 -5.76 -2.32
C VAL A 65 4.20 -7.19 -1.99
N GLY A 66 4.96 -8.20 -2.44
CA GLY A 66 4.63 -9.60 -2.17
C GLY A 66 3.51 -10.18 -3.04
N GLY A 67 3.04 -9.44 -4.06
CA GLY A 67 2.02 -9.89 -5.00
C GLY A 67 0.72 -9.09 -4.93
N ILE A 68 -0.34 -9.64 -5.55
CA ILE A 68 -1.62 -8.94 -5.72
C ILE A 68 -2.28 -8.57 -4.38
N ASP A 69 -2.21 -9.44 -3.38
CA ASP A 69 -2.76 -9.17 -2.05
C ASP A 69 -2.06 -8.00 -1.35
N GLY A 70 -0.77 -7.81 -1.64
CA GLY A 70 -0.02 -6.65 -1.16
C GLY A 70 -0.50 -5.35 -1.78
N LEU A 71 -0.75 -5.34 -3.10
CA LEU A 71 -1.35 -4.18 -3.77
C LEU A 71 -2.75 -3.89 -3.24
N ARG A 72 -3.56 -4.93 -3.01
CA ARG A 72 -4.91 -4.78 -2.45
C ARG A 72 -4.88 -4.21 -1.04
N ARG A 73 -3.93 -4.65 -0.19
CA ARG A 73 -3.70 -4.06 1.13
C ARG A 73 -3.30 -2.58 1.05
N ILE A 74 -2.42 -2.23 0.12
CA ILE A 74 -2.03 -0.83 -0.12
C ILE A 74 -3.25 0.00 -0.54
N ARG A 75 -4.05 -0.49 -1.50
CA ARG A 75 -5.29 0.16 -1.93
C ARG A 75 -6.23 0.39 -0.75
N ALA A 76 -6.47 -0.64 0.06
CA ALA A 76 -7.35 -0.54 1.21
C ALA A 76 -6.84 0.46 2.27
N SER A 77 -5.52 0.54 2.48
CA SER A 77 -4.88 1.54 3.34
C SER A 77 -5.07 2.98 2.82
N LEU A 78 -4.97 3.17 1.51
CA LEU A 78 -5.24 4.47 0.87
C LEU A 78 -6.72 4.85 0.99
N SER A 79 -7.64 3.93 0.70
CA SER A 79 -9.08 4.11 0.89
C SER A 79 -9.43 4.49 2.33
N ARG A 80 -8.79 3.86 3.33
CA ARG A 80 -8.96 4.24 4.74
C ARG A 80 -8.45 5.65 5.04
N SER A 81 -7.32 6.04 4.48
CA SER A 81 -6.72 7.36 4.69
C SER A 81 -7.59 8.50 4.15
N ASP A 82 -8.43 8.21 3.16
CA ASP A 82 -9.39 9.18 2.60
C ASP A 82 -10.69 9.28 3.44
N LEU A 83 -10.91 8.41 4.43
CA LEU A 83 -12.10 8.46 5.29
C LEU A 83 -12.05 9.64 6.28
N PRO A 84 -13.22 10.22 6.64
CA PRO A 84 -13.29 11.21 7.71
C PRO A 84 -12.75 10.64 9.02
N ALA A 85 -12.27 11.53 9.90
CA ALA A 85 -11.93 11.15 11.28
C ALA A 85 -13.12 10.50 11.99
N LEU A 86 -12.82 9.63 12.95
CA LEU A 86 -13.85 8.97 13.75
C LEU A 86 -14.78 9.97 14.44
N PRO A 87 -16.07 9.64 14.57
CA PRO A 87 -17.04 10.49 15.26
C PRO A 87 -16.67 10.66 16.74
N ALA A 88 -16.71 11.91 17.21
CA ALA A 88 -16.45 12.22 18.61
C ALA A 88 -17.49 11.60 19.54
N THR A 89 -17.06 11.19 20.73
CA THR A 89 -17.91 10.59 21.77
C THR A 89 -18.66 11.62 22.61
N LYS A 90 -18.17 12.87 22.62
CA LYS A 90 -18.66 13.91 23.51
C LYS A 90 -20.12 14.24 23.21
N GLY A 91 -20.97 14.16 24.23
CA GLY A 91 -22.39 14.49 24.13
C GLY A 91 -23.30 13.34 23.71
N HIS A 92 -22.76 12.13 23.53
CA HIS A 92 -23.52 10.93 23.19
C HIS A 92 -23.62 9.97 24.38
N THR A 93 -24.74 9.26 24.52
CA THR A 93 -24.78 8.00 25.29
C THR A 93 -24.08 6.90 24.49
N TRP A 94 -23.63 5.82 25.15
CA TRP A 94 -22.97 4.71 24.46
C TRP A 94 -23.81 4.11 23.33
N GLN A 95 -25.14 3.96 23.52
CA GLN A 95 -26.03 3.45 22.47
C GLN A 95 -26.08 4.39 21.27
N SER A 96 -26.21 5.70 21.53
CA SER A 96 -26.29 6.70 20.48
C SER A 96 -24.97 6.83 19.73
N TRP A 97 -23.84 6.71 20.43
CA TRP A 97 -22.52 6.75 19.83
C TRP A 97 -22.24 5.50 18.98
N LEU A 98 -22.61 4.30 19.45
CA LEU A 98 -22.50 3.07 18.64
C LEU A 98 -23.33 3.16 17.35
N LYS A 99 -24.51 3.80 17.39
CA LYS A 99 -25.30 4.03 16.18
C LYS A 99 -24.57 4.95 15.20
N VAL A 100 -24.03 6.06 15.68
CA VAL A 100 -23.24 7.00 14.86
C VAL A 100 -22.01 6.30 14.26
N LEU A 101 -21.32 5.49 15.05
CA LEU A 101 -20.18 4.71 14.60
C LEU A 101 -20.56 3.67 13.54
N ALA A 102 -21.67 2.96 13.73
CA ALA A 102 -22.18 2.01 12.74
C ALA A 102 -22.55 2.70 11.42
N ASP A 103 -23.17 3.88 11.48
CA ASP A 103 -23.52 4.68 10.30
C ASP A 103 -22.26 5.21 9.59
N TYR A 104 -21.21 5.58 10.33
CA TYR A 104 -19.89 5.94 9.80
C TYR A 104 -19.27 4.76 9.02
N TYR A 105 -19.16 3.58 9.64
CA TYR A 105 -18.59 2.40 9.00
C TYR A 105 -19.40 1.94 7.79
N ARG A 106 -20.73 1.96 7.89
CA ARG A 106 -21.62 1.66 6.77
C ARG A 106 -21.38 2.60 5.60
N SER A 107 -21.24 3.89 5.86
CA SER A 107 -21.00 4.90 4.81
C SER A 107 -19.63 4.71 4.16
N ALA A 108 -18.60 4.43 4.97
CA ALA A 108 -17.26 4.12 4.47
C ALA A 108 -17.25 2.90 3.55
N LEU A 109 -17.90 1.80 3.93
CA LEU A 109 -17.97 0.58 3.13
C LEU A 109 -18.79 0.75 1.84
N LEU A 110 -19.81 1.62 1.86
CA LEU A 110 -20.57 1.96 0.65
C LEU A 110 -19.78 2.84 -0.32
N GLN A 111 -18.93 3.73 0.19
CA GLN A 111 -18.05 4.58 -0.62
C GLN A 111 -16.83 3.81 -1.16
N HIS A 112 -16.31 2.86 -0.37
CA HIS A 112 -15.12 2.08 -0.67
C HIS A 112 -15.39 0.58 -0.48
N PRO A 113 -16.07 -0.09 -1.42
CA PRO A 113 -16.39 -1.51 -1.31
C PRO A 113 -15.17 -2.43 -1.21
N ASP A 114 -14.01 -1.99 -1.70
CA ASP A 114 -12.72 -2.69 -1.60
C ASP A 114 -12.25 -2.87 -0.14
N LEU A 115 -12.76 -2.06 0.79
CA LEU A 115 -12.52 -2.25 2.21
C LEU A 115 -13.17 -3.54 2.75
N LEU A 116 -14.17 -4.13 2.07
CA LEU A 116 -14.83 -5.37 2.50
C LEU A 116 -13.89 -6.59 2.55
N ASP A 117 -12.90 -6.63 1.66
CA ASP A 117 -11.94 -7.73 1.64
C ASP A 117 -10.92 -7.65 2.79
N PHE A 118 -10.87 -6.49 3.46
CA PHE A 118 -9.87 -6.18 4.48
C PHE A 118 -10.46 -5.53 5.72
N VAL A 119 -11.79 -5.61 5.95
CA VAL A 119 -12.56 -4.74 6.88
C VAL A 119 -11.80 -4.40 8.16
N GLN A 120 -11.33 -5.38 8.92
CA GLN A 120 -10.57 -5.09 10.15
C GLN A 120 -9.20 -4.44 9.89
N ALA A 121 -8.38 -5.03 9.03
CA ALA A 121 -7.01 -4.55 8.79
C ALA A 121 -6.93 -3.27 7.95
N ALA A 122 -7.96 -2.97 7.15
CA ALA A 122 -8.02 -1.76 6.35
C ALA A 122 -8.65 -0.62 7.12
N LEU A 123 -9.71 -0.88 7.88
CA LEU A 123 -10.28 0.14 8.75
C LEU A 123 -9.36 0.41 9.93
N ASP A 124 -8.60 -0.55 10.41
CA ASP A 124 -7.72 -0.32 11.54
C ASP A 124 -6.50 -1.25 11.55
N PRO A 125 -5.50 -0.95 10.70
CA PRO A 125 -4.34 -1.83 10.50
C PRO A 125 -3.61 -2.17 11.79
N ASP A 126 -3.54 -1.20 12.71
CA ASP A 126 -2.85 -1.29 14.00
C ASP A 126 -3.81 -1.53 15.17
N PHE A 127 -5.11 -1.77 14.92
CA PHE A 127 -6.16 -1.95 15.93
C PHE A 127 -6.35 -0.79 16.92
N LEU A 128 -5.78 0.39 16.63
CA LEU A 128 -5.82 1.57 17.50
C LEU A 128 -7.24 2.15 17.63
N ASN A 129 -7.98 2.22 16.53
CA ASN A 129 -9.34 2.71 16.51
C ASN A 129 -10.29 1.76 17.23
N LEU A 130 -10.18 0.45 17.01
CA LEU A 130 -10.97 -0.57 17.67
C LEU A 130 -10.72 -0.57 19.18
N GLU A 131 -9.46 -0.43 19.60
CA GLU A 131 -9.14 -0.30 21.02
C GLU A 131 -9.77 0.95 21.63
N GLN A 132 -9.65 2.11 20.97
CA GLN A 132 -10.30 3.34 21.39
C GLN A 132 -11.82 3.18 21.46
N GLU A 133 -12.44 2.53 20.47
CA GLU A 133 -13.88 2.29 20.40
C GLU A 133 -14.36 1.39 21.54
N ALA A 134 -13.65 0.28 21.79
CA ALA A 134 -13.95 -0.65 22.86
C ALA A 134 -13.76 0.01 24.24
N SER A 135 -12.77 0.89 24.40
CA SER A 135 -12.50 1.61 25.65
C SER A 135 -13.68 2.47 26.11
N ILE A 136 -14.51 2.95 25.17
CA ILE A 136 -15.69 3.74 25.49
C ILE A 136 -16.72 2.88 26.21
N LEU A 137 -16.90 1.62 25.80
CA LEU A 137 -17.81 0.70 26.50
C LEU A 137 -17.34 0.48 27.94
N VAL A 138 -16.04 0.39 28.17
CA VAL A 138 -15.47 0.31 29.53
C VAL A 138 -15.78 1.56 30.36
N GLN A 139 -15.70 2.77 29.77
CA GLN A 139 -16.08 4.02 30.45
C GLN A 139 -17.56 4.04 30.87
N TYR A 140 -18.42 3.24 30.23
CA TYR A 140 -19.84 3.08 30.56
C TYR A 140 -20.13 1.88 31.47
N GLY A 141 -19.11 1.24 32.05
CA GLY A 141 -19.25 0.18 33.04
C GLY A 141 -19.39 -1.23 32.47
N PHE A 142 -19.00 -1.43 31.20
CA PHE A 142 -18.88 -2.77 30.63
C PHE A 142 -17.53 -3.39 31.03
N GLU A 143 -17.56 -4.62 31.52
CA GLU A 143 -16.35 -5.38 31.84
C GLU A 143 -15.86 -6.17 30.62
N PRO A 144 -14.55 -6.13 30.30
CA PRO A 144 -13.97 -6.99 29.28
C PRO A 144 -14.17 -8.47 29.65
N ARG A 145 -14.65 -9.27 28.69
CA ARG A 145 -14.72 -10.73 28.88
C ARG A 145 -13.43 -11.36 28.33
N ALA A 146 -12.66 -11.94 29.24
CA ALA A 146 -11.46 -12.72 28.93
C ALA A 146 -11.81 -14.05 28.25
#